data_AF-A0A1V5HZH6-F1
#
_entry.id   AF-A0A1V5HZH6-F1
#
_cell.length_a   1.000
_cell.length_b   1.000
_cell.length_c   1.000
_cell.angle_alpha   90.00
_cell.angle_beta   90.00
_cell.angle_gamma   90.00
#
_symmetry.space_group_name_H-M   'P 1'
#
loop_
_entity.id
_entity.type
_entity.pdbx_description
1 polymer ?
#
loop_
_entity_poly.entity_id
_entity_poly.type
_entity_poly.pdbx_seq_one_letter_code
_entity_poly.pdbx_strand_id
1 'polypeptide(L)'
;MADDKKKKTPEPAPIPYEENHKVVPLCCCVTVVNDHQSYAICDLLYSHGAAIACIMHARGTAATQFYEVMGLDEAKKQVIIAVMRKDAWPEYKNDLIERFKVSPYAKGISYIIPINSVAGVSIYKMLANIQTLDKPIKPKKTLIGGITK
;
A
#
# COMPACT_ATOMS: atom_id res chain seq x y z
N MET A 1 -53.25 -3.22 29.02
CA MET A 1 -52.12 -4.15 29.15
C MET A 1 -51.02 -3.63 28.25
N ALA A 2 -49.92 -3.23 28.87
CA ALA A 2 -48.78 -2.58 28.25
C ALA A 2 -47.90 -3.62 27.56
N ASP A 3 -47.42 -3.31 26.35
CA ASP A 3 -46.20 -3.92 25.84
C ASP A 3 -45.27 -2.82 25.35
N ASP A 4 -44.21 -2.70 26.14
CA ASP A 4 -43.17 -1.71 26.18
C ASP A 4 -42.28 -1.84 24.93
N LYS A 5 -42.41 -0.89 24.00
CA LYS A 5 -41.45 -0.74 22.89
C LYS A 5 -40.12 -0.29 23.48
N LYS A 6 -39.26 -1.24 23.84
CA LYS A 6 -37.83 -1.02 24.13
C LYS A 6 -37.19 -0.30 22.94
N LYS A 7 -37.05 1.02 23.08
CA LYS A 7 -36.26 1.89 22.24
C LYS A 7 -34.81 1.41 22.36
N LYS A 8 -34.33 0.67 21.35
CA LYS A 8 -32.94 0.21 21.29
C LYS A 8 -32.06 1.46 21.27
N THR A 9 -31.47 1.80 22.41
CA THR A 9 -30.44 2.83 22.53
C THR A 9 -29.41 2.57 21.44
N PRO A 10 -29.04 3.56 20.60
CA PRO A 10 -28.05 3.35 19.56
C PRO A 10 -26.79 2.80 20.22
N GLU A 11 -26.35 1.65 19.74
CA GLU A 11 -25.07 1.06 20.12
C GLU A 11 -24.01 2.17 20.00
N PRO A 12 -23.23 2.43 21.07
CA PRO A 12 -22.29 3.53 21.05
C PRO A 12 -21.40 3.40 19.83
N ALA A 13 -21.20 4.51 19.11
CA ALA A 13 -20.40 4.51 17.90
C ALA A 13 -19.06 3.80 18.20
N PRO A 14 -18.65 2.83 17.36
CA PRO A 14 -17.37 2.17 17.55
C PRO A 14 -16.28 3.24 17.65
N ILE A 15 -15.50 3.16 18.72
CA ILE A 15 -14.39 4.09 18.98
C ILE A 15 -13.48 4.08 17.74
N PRO A 16 -13.04 5.25 17.20
CA PRO A 16 -12.21 5.29 16.01
C PRO A 16 -10.98 4.39 16.14
N TYR A 17 -10.68 3.60 15.09
CA TYR A 17 -9.58 2.63 15.11
C TYR A 17 -8.23 3.28 15.43
N GLU A 18 -8.06 4.54 15.02
CA GLU A 18 -6.86 5.36 15.24
C GLU A 18 -6.56 5.63 16.72
N GLU A 19 -7.58 5.65 17.57
CA GLU A 19 -7.43 5.92 19.01
C GLU A 19 -6.91 4.71 19.79
N ASN A 20 -7.17 3.50 19.28
CA ASN A 20 -6.84 2.24 19.96
C ASN A 20 -5.62 1.52 19.35
N HIS A 21 -5.18 1.90 18.15
CA HIS A 21 -4.14 1.20 17.40
C HIS A 21 -3.15 2.16 16.74
N LYS A 22 -1.87 1.76 16.72
CA LYS A 22 -0.84 2.50 15.99
C LYS A 22 -1.07 2.33 14.49
N VAL A 23 -1.52 3.39 13.83
CA VAL A 23 -1.71 3.41 12.37
C VAL A 23 -0.38 3.69 11.69
N VAL A 24 0.04 2.75 10.85
CA VAL A 24 1.16 2.94 9.92
C VAL A 24 0.64 3.55 8.61
N PRO A 25 1.22 4.66 8.12
CA PRO A 25 0.84 5.26 6.85
C PRO A 25 1.19 4.33 5.68
N LEU A 26 0.33 4.34 4.66
CA LEU A 26 0.49 3.53 3.45
C LEU A 26 1.01 4.37 2.28
N CYS A 27 1.64 3.69 1.33
CA CYS A 27 2.03 4.26 0.07
C CYS A 27 1.68 3.32 -1.09
N CYS A 28 1.31 3.92 -2.23
CA CYS A 28 1.12 3.23 -3.49
C CYS A 28 2.42 3.36 -4.29
N CYS A 29 3.06 2.23 -4.58
CA CYS A 29 4.22 2.14 -5.44
C CYS A 29 3.75 1.82 -6.86
N VAL A 30 4.16 2.65 -7.81
CA VAL A 30 3.95 2.39 -9.24
C VAL A 30 5.30 2.20 -9.89
N THR A 31 5.48 1.07 -10.56
CA THR A 31 6.75 0.71 -11.21
C THR A 31 6.48 0.28 -12.64
N VAL A 32 7.11 0.95 -13.60
CA VAL A 32 7.04 0.65 -15.03
C VAL A 32 8.35 0.01 -15.45
N VAL A 33 8.28 -1.19 -16.00
CA VAL A 33 9.45 -1.95 -16.46
C VAL A 33 9.24 -2.50 -17.87
N ASN A 34 10.32 -2.97 -18.49
CA ASN A 34 10.21 -3.77 -19.71
C ASN A 34 9.52 -5.10 -19.43
N ASP A 35 9.04 -5.74 -20.49
CA ASP A 35 8.47 -7.08 -20.40
C ASP A 35 9.44 -8.07 -19.72
N HIS A 36 8.89 -9.10 -19.09
CA HIS A 36 9.61 -10.14 -18.34
C HIS A 36 10.33 -9.71 -17.04
N GLN A 37 10.35 -8.43 -16.69
CA GLN A 37 10.97 -7.98 -15.43
C GLN A 37 9.98 -7.83 -14.27
N SER A 38 8.68 -7.87 -14.53
CA SER A 38 7.65 -7.59 -13.52
C SER A 38 7.65 -8.56 -12.35
N TYR A 39 7.78 -9.86 -12.61
CA TYR A 39 7.76 -10.89 -11.57
C TYR A 39 8.80 -10.65 -10.48
N ALA A 40 10.02 -10.29 -10.87
CA ALA A 40 11.08 -10.06 -9.90
C ALA A 40 10.87 -8.81 -9.04
N ILE A 41 10.21 -7.78 -9.59
CA ILE A 41 9.82 -6.60 -8.82
C ILE A 41 8.66 -6.95 -7.89
N CYS A 42 7.71 -7.78 -8.33
CA CYS A 42 6.65 -8.29 -7.47
C CYS A 42 7.21 -9.12 -6.31
N ASP A 43 8.17 -10.00 -6.55
CA ASP A 43 8.83 -10.78 -5.49
C ASP A 43 9.48 -9.86 -4.45
N LEU A 44 10.16 -8.81 -4.92
CA LEU A 44 10.75 -7.80 -4.04
C LEU A 44 9.67 -7.04 -3.24
N LEU A 45 8.57 -6.65 -3.87
CA LEU A 45 7.45 -6.00 -3.18
C LEU A 45 6.87 -6.91 -2.07
N TYR A 46 6.69 -8.20 -2.35
CA TYR A 46 6.19 -9.16 -1.38
C TYR A 46 7.18 -9.43 -0.24
N SER A 47 8.49 -9.48 -0.51
CA SER A 47 9.50 -9.62 0.54
C SER A 47 9.52 -8.42 1.49
N HIS A 48 9.16 -7.23 1.00
CA HIS A 48 9.02 -6.00 1.78
C HIS A 48 7.62 -5.82 2.39
N GLY A 49 6.77 -6.85 2.32
CA GLY A 49 5.48 -6.89 3.01
C GLY A 49 4.35 -6.18 2.28
N ALA A 50 4.46 -5.91 0.97
CA ALA A 50 3.32 -5.49 0.16
C ALA A 50 2.21 -6.55 0.22
N ALA A 51 0.99 -6.14 0.53
CA ALA A 51 -0.13 -7.06 0.64
C ALA A 51 -0.68 -7.45 -0.74
N ILE A 52 -0.59 -6.54 -1.69
CA ILE A 52 -1.13 -6.69 -3.03
C ILE A 52 -0.20 -6.03 -4.04
N ALA A 53 0.05 -6.72 -5.15
CA ALA A 53 0.66 -6.18 -6.35
C ALA A 53 -0.17 -6.59 -7.57
N CYS A 54 -0.45 -5.64 -8.45
CA CYS A 54 -1.15 -5.84 -9.71
C CYS A 54 -0.17 -5.58 -10.85
N ILE A 55 -0.12 -6.49 -11.83
CA ILE A 55 0.67 -6.35 -13.05
C ILE A 55 -0.29 -6.04 -14.20
N MET A 56 -0.04 -4.94 -14.89
CA MET A 56 -0.79 -4.49 -16.06
C MET A 56 0.14 -4.46 -17.26
N HIS A 57 -0.30 -5.02 -18.38
CA HIS A 57 0.41 -4.88 -19.64
C HIS A 57 0.18 -3.46 -20.19
N ALA A 58 1.25 -2.80 -20.62
CA ALA A 58 1.23 -1.46 -21.16
C ALA A 58 2.09 -1.37 -22.42
N ARG A 59 1.86 -0.32 -23.20
CA ARG A 59 2.72 0.02 -24.34
C ARG A 59 3.47 1.31 -24.03
N GLY A 60 4.79 1.26 -24.07
CA GLY A 60 5.66 2.42 -23.93
C GLY A 60 5.74 3.21 -25.23
N THR A 61 6.04 4.49 -25.10
CA THR A 61 6.24 5.44 -26.22
C THR A 61 7.71 5.67 -26.57
N ALA A 62 8.63 5.04 -25.84
CA ALA A 62 10.07 5.17 -26.08
C ALA A 62 10.51 4.27 -27.25
N ALA A 63 10.04 4.59 -28.46
CA ALA A 63 10.62 4.10 -29.69
C ALA A 63 11.63 5.14 -30.18
N THR A 64 12.92 4.80 -30.19
CA THR A 64 13.87 5.55 -31.02
C THR A 64 13.52 5.23 -32.47
N GLN A 65 13.40 6.23 -33.34
CA GLN A 65 12.93 6.09 -34.75
C GLN A 65 13.60 4.95 -35.55
N PHE A 66 14.81 4.52 -35.17
CA PHE A 66 15.51 3.37 -35.77
C PHE A 66 14.87 1.99 -35.49
N TYR A 67 14.22 1.79 -34.34
CA TYR A 67 13.60 0.50 -33.98
C TYR A 67 12.29 0.25 -34.73
N GLU A 68 11.52 1.32 -35.02
CA GLU A 68 10.30 1.25 -35.82
C GLU A 68 10.59 0.82 -37.27
N VAL A 69 11.70 1.31 -37.84
CA VAL A 69 12.15 0.97 -39.20
C VAL A 69 12.60 -0.49 -39.31
N MET A 70 13.18 -1.05 -38.24
CA MET A 70 13.69 -2.43 -38.21
C MET A 70 12.64 -3.47 -37.76
N GLY A 71 11.42 -3.05 -37.39
CA GLY A 71 10.38 -3.96 -36.87
C GLY A 71 10.73 -4.58 -35.51
N LEU A 72 11.74 -4.05 -34.82
CA LEU A 72 12.21 -4.51 -33.51
C LEU A 72 11.48 -3.77 -32.38
N ASP A 73 10.14 -3.77 -32.44
CA ASP A 73 9.30 -3.02 -31.50
C ASP A 73 9.31 -3.65 -30.09
N GLU A 74 10.21 -3.20 -29.21
CA GLU A 74 10.15 -3.45 -27.77
C GLU A 74 9.30 -2.38 -27.03
N ALA A 75 8.22 -1.89 -27.63
CA ALA A 75 7.27 -1.02 -26.95
C ALA A 75 6.47 -1.75 -25.85
N LYS A 76 6.60 -3.07 -25.67
CA LYS A 76 5.92 -3.78 -24.57
C LYS A 76 6.53 -3.41 -23.22
N LYS A 77 5.70 -2.84 -22.35
CA LYS A 77 6.03 -2.52 -20.95
C LYS A 77 5.05 -3.23 -20.02
N GLN A 78 5.44 -3.35 -18.76
CA GLN A 78 4.56 -3.79 -17.69
C GLN A 78 4.55 -2.73 -16.60
N VAL A 79 3.35 -2.39 -16.13
CA VAL A 79 3.12 -1.48 -15.02
C VAL A 79 2.72 -2.30 -13.82
N ILE A 80 3.39 -2.08 -12.71
CA ILE A 80 3.19 -2.75 -11.45
C ILE A 80 2.64 -1.72 -10.49
N ILE A 81 1.49 -2.00 -9.91
CA ILE A 81 0.86 -1.17 -8.90
C ILE A 81 0.77 -1.99 -7.62
N ALA A 82 1.39 -1.51 -6.56
CA ALA A 82 1.39 -2.19 -5.27
C ALA A 82 1.12 -1.22 -4.14
N VAL A 83 0.51 -1.72 -3.08
CA VAL A 83 0.32 -0.97 -1.84
C VAL A 83 1.20 -1.59 -0.76
N MET A 84 2.00 -0.75 -0.12
CA MET A 84 2.89 -1.14 0.96
C MET A 84 2.87 -0.12 2.09
N ARG A 85 3.45 -0.49 3.22
CA ARG A 85 3.65 0.43 4.33
C ARG A 85 4.78 1.40 4.02
N LYS A 86 4.62 2.65 4.43
CA LYS A 86 5.59 3.72 4.17
C LYS A 86 6.91 3.53 4.94
N ASP A 87 6.89 2.79 6.04
CA ASP A 87 8.08 2.46 6.83
C ASP A 87 9.03 1.48 6.11
N ALA A 88 8.50 0.59 5.27
CA ALA A 88 9.29 -0.34 4.45
C ALA A 88 9.89 0.31 3.19
N TRP A 89 9.53 1.56 2.87
CA TRP A 89 10.02 2.25 1.66
C TRP A 89 11.55 2.41 1.60
N PRO A 90 12.27 2.83 2.65
CA PRO A 90 13.71 3.06 2.56
C PRO A 90 14.50 1.81 2.18
N GLU A 91 14.12 0.66 2.75
CA GLU A 91 14.72 -0.64 2.45
C GLU A 91 14.37 -1.09 1.03
N TYR A 92 13.08 -1.07 0.67
CA TYR A 92 12.63 -1.40 -0.68
C TYR A 92 13.30 -0.52 -1.76
N LYS A 93 13.49 0.78 -1.49
CA LYS A 93 14.14 1.70 -2.42
C LYS A 93 15.57 1.27 -2.73
N ASN A 94 16.33 0.85 -1.72
CA ASN A 94 17.73 0.45 -1.90
C ASN A 94 17.81 -0.82 -2.76
N ASP A 95 17.01 -1.83 -2.44
CA ASP A 95 16.96 -3.08 -3.19
C ASP A 95 16.45 -2.86 -4.62
N LEU A 96 15.48 -1.95 -4.80
CA LEU A 96 14.97 -1.61 -6.13
C LEU A 96 16.04 -0.93 -6.99
N ILE A 97 16.84 -0.02 -6.40
CA ILE A 97 17.97 0.61 -7.09
C ILE A 97 19.00 -0.43 -7.50
N GLU A 98 19.32 -1.39 -6.63
CA GLU A 98 20.22 -2.50 -6.97
C GLU A 98 19.65 -3.36 -8.09
N ARG A 99 18.36 -3.66 -8.04
CA ARG A 99 17.68 -4.42 -9.09
C ARG A 99 17.76 -3.71 -10.44
N PHE A 100 17.60 -2.39 -10.47
CA PHE A 100 17.70 -1.60 -11.70
C PHE A 100 19.13 -1.47 -12.24
N LYS A 101 20.17 -1.77 -11.45
CA LYS A 101 21.56 -1.82 -11.93
C LYS A 101 21.86 -3.09 -12.74
N VAL A 102 21.05 -4.13 -12.63
CA VAL A 102 21.28 -5.43 -13.29
C VAL A 102 21.23 -5.34 -14.81
N SER A 103 20.51 -4.38 -15.38
CA SER A 103 20.47 -4.15 -16.83
C SER A 103 20.74 -2.68 -17.20
N PRO A 104 21.77 -2.39 -18.01
CA PRO A 104 22.04 -1.04 -18.46
C PRO A 104 21.01 -0.53 -19.50
N TYR A 105 20.35 -1.43 -20.24
CA TYR A 105 19.45 -1.09 -21.36
C TYR A 105 17.95 -1.14 -21.01
N ALA A 106 17.60 -1.68 -19.85
CA ALA A 106 16.20 -1.91 -19.46
C ALA A 106 15.89 -1.32 -18.08
N LYS A 107 16.16 -0.02 -17.92
CA LYS A 107 15.89 0.70 -16.67
C LYS A 107 14.41 1.08 -16.61
N GLY A 108 13.70 0.52 -15.63
CA GLY A 108 12.34 0.91 -15.32
C GLY A 108 12.27 2.27 -14.63
N ILE A 109 11.04 2.78 -14.47
CA ILE A 109 10.74 3.98 -13.67
C ILE A 109 9.90 3.52 -12.49
N SER A 110 10.25 3.95 -11.28
CA SER A 110 9.43 3.71 -10.10
C SER A 110 9.22 4.98 -9.32
N TYR A 111 7.99 5.18 -8.85
CA TYR A 111 7.61 6.32 -8.04
C TYR A 111 6.56 5.92 -7.01
N ILE A 112 6.37 6.79 -6.02
CA ILE A 112 5.40 6.58 -4.94
C ILE A 112 4.37 7.68 -4.94
N ILE A 113 3.14 7.28 -4.69
CA ILE A 113 2.03 8.14 -4.32
C ILE A 113 1.70 7.87 -2.84
N PRO A 114 1.83 8.86 -1.93
CA PRO A 114 1.42 8.69 -0.54
C PRO A 114 -0.10 8.53 -0.46
N ILE A 115 -0.58 7.62 0.39
CA ILE A 115 -2.01 7.41 0.64
C ILE A 115 -2.39 8.15 1.91
N ASN A 116 -3.27 9.15 1.80
CA ASN A 116 -3.68 9.97 2.94
C ASN A 116 -4.75 9.30 3.81
N SER A 117 -5.68 8.56 3.21
CA SER A 117 -6.79 7.93 3.93
C SER A 117 -7.21 6.65 3.23
N VAL A 118 -7.66 5.67 4.03
CA VAL A 118 -8.22 4.40 3.56
C VAL A 118 -9.54 4.17 4.28
N ALA A 119 -10.61 3.96 3.51
CA ALA A 119 -11.89 3.60 4.06
C ALA A 119 -11.93 2.11 4.41
N GLY A 120 -12.37 1.79 5.63
CA GLY A 120 -12.57 0.43 6.10
C GLY A 120 -11.38 -0.15 6.86
N VAL A 121 -11.61 -0.49 8.13
CA VAL A 121 -10.58 -1.06 9.02
C VAL A 121 -10.07 -2.40 8.51
N SER A 122 -10.96 -3.26 7.98
CA SER A 122 -10.57 -4.56 7.44
C SER A 122 -9.65 -4.43 6.23
N ILE A 123 -9.93 -3.48 5.33
CA ILE A 123 -9.13 -3.22 4.13
C ILE A 123 -7.78 -2.63 4.55
N TYR A 124 -7.77 -1.68 5.48
CA TYR A 124 -6.54 -1.15 6.05
C TYR A 124 -5.66 -2.26 6.65
N LYS A 125 -6.22 -3.14 7.48
CA LYS A 125 -5.50 -4.26 8.09
C LYS A 125 -4.88 -5.19 7.04
N MET A 126 -5.63 -5.48 5.97
CA MET A 126 -5.13 -6.26 4.83
C MET A 126 -3.98 -5.54 4.12
N LEU A 127 -4.17 -4.28 3.71
CA LEU A 127 -3.17 -3.50 2.95
C LEU A 127 -1.90 -3.22 3.74
N ALA A 128 -2.01 -2.99 5.04
CA ALA A 128 -0.87 -2.81 5.93
C ALA A 128 -0.19 -4.14 6.31
N ASN A 129 -0.70 -5.29 5.83
CA ASN A 129 -0.21 -6.63 6.09
C ASN A 129 0.09 -6.88 7.58
N ILE A 130 -0.85 -6.47 8.43
CA ILE A 130 -0.75 -6.50 9.88
C ILE A 130 -1.73 -7.55 10.40
N GLN A 131 -1.33 -8.81 10.30
CA GLN A 131 -2.00 -9.92 10.97
C GLN A 131 -1.79 -9.86 12.50
N THR A 132 -0.83 -9.08 12.99
CA THR A 132 -0.32 -9.08 14.38
C THR A 132 -0.54 -7.80 15.19
N LEU A 133 -1.14 -6.74 14.63
CA LEU A 133 -1.46 -5.51 15.38
C LEU A 133 -2.82 -5.55 16.09
N ASP A 134 -3.31 -6.75 16.44
CA ASP A 134 -4.51 -6.92 17.26
C ASP A 134 -4.19 -6.87 18.77
N LYS A 135 -3.13 -6.14 19.16
CA LYS A 135 -2.87 -5.82 20.56
C LYS A 135 -3.46 -4.44 20.84
N PRO A 136 -4.59 -4.34 21.55
CA PRO A 136 -5.16 -3.04 21.91
C PRO A 136 -4.15 -2.27 22.75
N ILE A 137 -3.89 -1.02 22.37
CA ILE A 137 -3.17 -0.09 23.23
C ILE A 137 -4.08 0.17 24.42
N LYS A 138 -3.62 -0.11 25.65
CA LYS A 138 -4.42 0.16 26.85
C LYS A 138 -4.86 1.64 26.82
N PRO A 139 -6.16 1.93 27.01
CA PRO A 139 -6.64 3.31 26.99
C PRO A 139 -5.87 4.10 28.04
N LYS A 140 -5.32 5.24 27.63
CA LYS A 140 -4.74 6.22 28.54
C LYS A 140 -5.90 6.67 29.43
N LYS A 141 -5.92 6.25 30.70
CA LYS A 141 -6.92 6.71 31.68
C LYS A 141 -6.83 8.23 31.73
N THR A 142 -7.75 8.93 31.07
CA THR A 142 -8.04 10.32 31.40
C THR A 142 -8.58 10.29 32.81
N LEU A 143 -7.79 10.81 33.74
CA LEU A 143 -8.21 11.08 35.11
C LEU A 143 -9.42 12.03 35.04
N ILE A 144 -10.62 11.48 35.04
CA ILE A 144 -11.83 12.22 35.40
C ILE A 144 -11.80 12.28 36.92
N GLY A 145 -11.23 13.35 37.46
CA GLY A 145 -11.02 13.48 38.90
C GLY A 145 -10.79 14.93 39.31
N GLY A 146 -11.88 15.58 39.72
CA GLY A 146 -11.89 16.84 40.48
C GLY A 146 -12.08 18.09 39.58
N ILE A 147 -12.93 19.06 39.90
CA ILE A 147 -13.59 19.38 41.17
C ILE A 147 -14.92 20.07 40.84
N THR A 148 -16.01 19.55 41.41
CA THR A 148 -17.21 20.31 41.72
C THR A 148 -17.03 20.86 43.14
N LYS A 149 -16.93 22.19 43.27
CA LYS A 149 -17.46 22.99 44.38
C LYS A 149 -17.32 24.46 44.06
#